data_AF-A0A956KLU1-F1
#
_entry.id   AF-A0A956KLU1-F1
#
_cell.length_a   1.000
_cell.length_b   1.000
_cell.length_c   1.000
_cell.angle_alpha   90.00
_cell.angle_beta   90.00
_cell.angle_gamma   90.00
#
_symmetry.space_group_name_H-M   'P 1'
#
loop_
_entity.id
_entity.type
_entity.pdbx_description
1 polymer ?
#
loop_
_entity_poly.entity_id
_entity_poly.type
_entity_poly.pdbx_seq_one_letter_code
_entity_poly.pdbx_strand_id
1 'polypeptide(L)'
;MHPHQSGRRSFVTGMLAAGGCASLAACVRGETSATAHPAHAHARAEEAGHGAGTGADLEGGPGDETSADPFAALAGFCDGVPAIAQAEFEARIEALRARMVAAQIGGLVVESGAAMQYLGGPRWRRSERPLLLAVGRGGEVVLVGSAFERHTYEGAGVELPLGIRVWEEDEDPF
;
A
#
# COMPACT_ATOMS: atom_id res chain seq x y z
N MET A 1 42.26 22.65 39.35
CA MET A 1 43.27 21.64 39.71
C MET A 1 42.64 20.66 40.70
N HIS A 2 42.00 19.62 40.16
CA HIS A 2 41.34 18.50 40.85
C HIS A 2 41.58 17.28 39.95
N PRO A 3 42.17 16.17 40.43
CA PRO A 3 42.47 15.03 39.58
C PRO A 3 41.42 13.91 39.67
N HIS A 4 41.20 13.27 38.52
CA HIS A 4 40.97 11.83 38.30
C HIS A 4 39.90 11.07 39.11
N GLN A 5 38.90 10.51 38.40
CA GLN A 5 38.99 9.10 37.95
C GLN A 5 37.91 8.73 36.93
N SER A 6 38.37 8.15 35.82
CA SER A 6 37.58 7.55 34.74
C SER A 6 37.51 6.04 34.98
N GLY A 7 36.29 5.50 35.07
CA GLY A 7 36.05 4.06 35.21
C GLY A 7 35.74 3.44 33.85
N ARG A 8 36.76 2.86 33.19
CA ARG A 8 36.58 1.94 32.05
C ARG A 8 36.29 0.55 32.61
N ARG A 9 35.15 -0.04 32.25
CA ARG A 9 34.90 -1.48 32.45
C ARG A 9 34.93 -2.17 31.09
N SER A 10 36.03 -2.86 30.82
CA SER A 10 36.15 -3.87 29.76
C SER A 10 35.54 -5.18 30.25
N PHE A 11 34.72 -5.83 29.42
CA PHE A 11 34.41 -7.25 29.57
C PHE A 11 34.74 -7.99 28.28
N VAL A 12 35.88 -8.69 28.37
CA VAL A 12 36.20 -10.06 27.93
C VAL A 12 35.46 -10.64 26.71
N THR A 13 36.28 -10.89 25.70
CA THR A 13 36.21 -11.85 24.60
C THR A 13 35.80 -13.27 25.03
N GLY A 14 34.86 -13.87 24.32
CA GLY A 14 34.57 -15.30 24.36
C GLY A 14 34.34 -15.85 22.95
N MET A 15 35.28 -16.67 22.48
CA MET A 15 35.32 -17.38 21.20
C MET A 15 34.89 -18.83 21.41
N LEU A 16 34.01 -19.37 20.54
CA LEU A 16 33.74 -20.78 20.19
C LEU A 16 32.45 -20.77 19.32
N ALA A 17 32.23 -21.53 18.25
CA ALA A 17 32.98 -22.58 17.58
C ALA A 17 32.42 -22.69 16.15
N ALA A 18 33.18 -23.32 15.26
CA ALA A 18 32.80 -23.69 13.91
C ALA A 18 31.61 -24.68 13.87
N GLY A 19 30.81 -24.61 12.81
CA GLY A 19 29.85 -25.67 12.51
C GLY A 19 28.90 -25.36 11.36
N GLY A 20 29.13 -26.01 10.21
CA GLY A 20 28.04 -26.39 9.31
C GLY A 20 27.77 -25.48 8.12
N CYS A 21 28.53 -25.68 7.05
CA CYS A 21 28.03 -25.49 5.70
C CYS A 21 26.96 -26.56 5.43
N ALA A 22 25.71 -26.16 5.21
CA ALA A 22 24.69 -27.01 4.62
C ALA A 22 24.02 -26.23 3.49
N SER A 23 24.61 -26.32 2.31
CA SER A 23 23.92 -26.02 1.06
C SER A 23 22.90 -27.13 0.81
N LEU A 24 21.62 -26.78 0.78
CA LEU A 24 20.62 -27.56 0.05
C LEU A 24 19.84 -26.62 -0.86
N ALA A 25 20.17 -26.72 -2.14
CA ALA A 25 19.40 -26.23 -3.24
C ALA A 25 18.13 -27.10 -3.40
N ALA A 26 16.97 -26.45 -3.54
CA ALA A 26 15.86 -26.93 -4.35
C ALA A 26 14.82 -25.80 -4.49
N CYS A 27 15.02 -24.90 -5.46
CA CYS A 27 13.94 -24.08 -5.97
C CYS A 27 13.00 -24.98 -6.77
N VAL A 28 11.90 -25.42 -6.15
CA VAL A 28 10.78 -25.98 -6.89
C VAL A 28 10.09 -24.82 -7.60
N ARG A 29 10.24 -24.74 -8.94
CA ARG A 29 9.37 -23.91 -9.77
C ARG A 29 8.00 -24.58 -9.81
N GLY A 30 7.03 -23.99 -9.11
CA GLY A 30 5.62 -24.30 -9.34
C GLY A 30 5.22 -23.77 -10.72
N GLU A 31 4.69 -24.66 -11.56
CA GLU A 31 4.14 -24.34 -12.87
C GLU A 31 2.78 -23.65 -12.65
N THR A 32 2.72 -22.33 -12.83
CA THR A 32 1.46 -21.58 -12.81
C THR A 32 0.79 -21.73 -14.18
N SER A 33 -0.26 -22.56 -14.25
CA SER A 33 -1.09 -22.63 -15.45
C SER A 33 -2.00 -21.40 -15.49
N ALA A 34 -1.73 -20.48 -16.42
CA ALA A 34 -2.56 -19.32 -16.67
C ALA A 34 -3.85 -19.76 -17.39
N THR A 35 -5.00 -19.65 -16.74
CA THR A 35 -6.30 -19.78 -17.39
C THR A 35 -6.53 -18.55 -18.26
N ALA A 36 -6.58 -18.73 -19.58
CA ALA A 36 -6.88 -17.67 -20.53
C ALA A 36 -8.31 -17.14 -20.31
N HIS A 37 -8.45 -15.82 -20.20
CA HIS A 37 -9.75 -15.15 -20.17
C HIS A 37 -10.25 -14.93 -21.61
N PRO A 38 -11.54 -15.19 -21.92
CA PRO A 38 -12.06 -14.94 -23.25
C PRO A 38 -12.09 -13.43 -23.56
N ALA A 39 -11.68 -13.08 -24.78
CA ALA A 39 -11.68 -11.70 -25.26
C ALA A 39 -13.11 -11.21 -25.49
N HIS A 40 -13.51 -10.11 -24.85
CA HIS A 40 -14.75 -9.42 -25.14
C HIS A 40 -14.57 -8.53 -26.38
N ALA A 41 -15.29 -8.86 -27.46
CA ALA A 41 -15.31 -8.06 -28.68
C ALA A 41 -16.15 -6.78 -28.45
N HIS A 42 -15.53 -5.61 -28.67
CA HIS A 42 -16.23 -4.33 -28.70
C HIS A 42 -16.85 -4.12 -30.08
N ALA A 43 -18.17 -4.29 -30.22
CA ALA A 43 -18.90 -3.81 -31.39
C ALA A 43 -19.15 -2.29 -31.25
N ARG A 44 -18.75 -1.52 -32.27
CA ARG A 44 -19.10 -0.10 -32.40
C ARG A 44 -20.56 0.01 -32.83
N ALA A 45 -21.35 0.80 -32.11
CA ALA A 45 -22.65 1.26 -32.59
C ALA A 45 -22.45 2.52 -33.44
N GLU A 46 -22.98 2.50 -34.66
CA GLU A 46 -23.04 3.65 -35.57
C GLU A 46 -24.13 4.65 -35.16
N GLU A 47 -23.87 5.93 -35.41
CA GLU A 47 -24.84 7.01 -35.24
C GLU A 47 -25.90 7.02 -36.35
N ALA A 48 -27.16 7.20 -35.96
CA ALA A 48 -28.22 7.64 -36.84
C ALA A 48 -28.99 8.78 -36.15
N GLY A 49 -28.96 9.96 -36.76
CA GLY A 49 -29.77 11.12 -36.35
C GLY A 49 -31.23 11.02 -36.81
N HIS A 50 -31.87 12.19 -36.97
CA HIS A 50 -33.30 12.50 -37.22
C HIS A 50 -34.12 12.61 -35.92
N GLY A 51 -34.95 13.62 -35.65
CA GLY A 51 -35.54 14.74 -36.41
C GLY A 51 -36.76 15.22 -35.59
N ALA A 52 -37.04 16.53 -35.55
CA ALA A 52 -38.09 17.11 -34.70
C ALA A 52 -39.52 16.95 -35.28
N GLY A 53 -40.53 16.79 -34.42
CA GLY A 53 -41.96 16.88 -34.82
C GLY A 53 -43.02 16.59 -33.74
N THR A 54 -43.55 17.67 -33.14
CA THR A 54 -44.94 17.95 -32.66
C THR A 54 -45.88 16.87 -32.09
N GLY A 55 -46.18 17.01 -30.79
CA GLY A 55 -47.51 17.14 -30.13
C GLY A 55 -48.68 16.19 -30.44
N ALA A 56 -49.12 15.43 -29.42
CA ALA A 56 -50.51 15.32 -28.93
C ALA A 56 -50.60 14.31 -27.78
N ASP A 57 -51.31 14.68 -26.72
CA ASP A 57 -51.68 13.83 -25.59
C ASP A 57 -52.67 12.72 -26.00
N LEU A 58 -52.52 11.51 -25.44
CA LEU A 58 -53.54 10.77 -24.66
C LEU A 58 -53.26 9.24 -24.60
N GLU A 59 -53.10 8.78 -23.35
CA GLU A 59 -53.47 7.49 -22.76
C GLU A 59 -52.76 6.18 -23.16
N GLY A 60 -52.23 5.53 -22.11
CA GLY A 60 -51.96 4.09 -22.09
C GLY A 60 -50.51 3.67 -22.36
N GLY A 61 -49.55 4.23 -21.62
CA GLY A 61 -48.20 3.65 -21.59
C GLY A 61 -48.25 2.22 -21.03
N PRO A 62 -47.49 1.26 -21.59
CA PRO A 62 -47.44 -0.09 -21.03
C PRO A 62 -47.00 0.02 -19.58
N GLY A 63 -47.63 -0.82 -18.74
CA GLY A 63 -47.61 -0.72 -17.30
C GLY A 63 -46.22 -0.48 -16.72
N ASP A 64 -46.23 0.13 -15.55
CA ASP A 64 -45.13 0.19 -14.58
C ASP A 64 -44.64 -1.23 -14.26
N GLU A 65 -43.93 -1.83 -15.22
CA GLU A 65 -43.10 -2.99 -14.99
C GLU A 65 -41.96 -2.48 -14.12
N THR A 66 -42.08 -2.78 -12.82
CA THR A 66 -41.04 -2.61 -11.81
C THR A 66 -39.68 -2.80 -12.48
N SER A 67 -39.01 -1.68 -12.77
CA SER A 67 -37.72 -1.73 -13.44
C SER A 67 -36.77 -2.40 -12.46
N ALA A 68 -36.48 -3.68 -12.72
CA ALA A 68 -35.55 -4.44 -11.92
C ALA A 68 -34.24 -3.65 -11.84
N ASP A 69 -33.69 -3.50 -10.63
CA ASP A 69 -32.41 -2.82 -10.43
C ASP A 69 -31.36 -3.50 -11.33
N PRO A 70 -30.82 -2.80 -12.35
CA PRO A 70 -29.86 -3.37 -13.30
C PRO A 70 -28.55 -3.79 -12.62
N PHE A 71 -28.34 -3.40 -11.35
CA PHE A 71 -27.15 -3.72 -10.56
C PHE A 71 -27.40 -4.78 -9.47
N ALA A 72 -28.58 -5.40 -9.39
CA ALA A 72 -28.89 -6.39 -8.37
C ALA A 72 -27.88 -7.55 -8.29
N ALA A 73 -27.26 -7.92 -9.42
CA ALA A 73 -26.23 -8.96 -9.50
C ALA A 73 -24.88 -8.57 -8.87
N LEU A 74 -24.64 -7.29 -8.56
CA LEU A 74 -23.42 -6.80 -7.91
C LEU A 74 -23.49 -6.82 -6.38
N ALA A 75 -24.66 -7.07 -5.80
CA ALA A 75 -24.85 -7.15 -4.37
C ALA A 75 -23.91 -8.21 -3.76
N GLY A 76 -23.12 -7.81 -2.75
CA GLY A 76 -22.21 -8.72 -2.05
C GLY A 76 -20.96 -9.13 -2.84
N PHE A 77 -20.58 -8.43 -3.91
CA PHE A 77 -19.41 -8.79 -4.74
C PHE A 77 -18.10 -8.97 -3.93
N CYS A 78 -17.95 -8.26 -2.82
CA CYS A 78 -16.78 -8.35 -1.93
C CYS A 78 -17.07 -9.12 -0.62
N ASP A 79 -18.23 -9.78 -0.50
CA ASP A 79 -18.59 -10.49 0.73
C ASP A 79 -17.58 -11.61 1.01
N GLY A 80 -17.13 -11.67 2.26
CA GLY A 80 -16.14 -12.65 2.71
C GLY A 80 -14.68 -12.32 2.35
N VAL A 81 -14.40 -11.17 1.70
CA VAL A 81 -13.02 -10.70 1.52
C VAL A 81 -12.60 -9.90 2.75
N PRO A 82 -11.70 -10.43 3.61
CA PRO A 82 -11.26 -9.70 4.78
C PRO A 82 -10.36 -8.51 4.41
N ALA A 83 -10.36 -7.49 5.25
CA ALA A 83 -9.34 -6.45 5.19
C ALA A 83 -7.95 -7.05 5.47
N ILE A 84 -6.91 -6.42 4.93
CA ILE A 84 -5.52 -6.81 5.19
C ILE A 84 -5.23 -6.51 6.67
N ALA A 85 -4.86 -7.53 7.44
CA ALA A 85 -4.56 -7.39 8.86
C ALA A 85 -3.19 -6.75 9.10
N GLN A 86 -3.01 -6.10 10.25
CA GLN A 86 -1.73 -5.54 10.69
C GLN A 86 -0.55 -6.53 10.54
N ALA A 87 -0.73 -7.78 10.97
CA ALA A 87 0.30 -8.81 10.92
C ALA A 87 0.81 -9.09 9.49
N GLU A 88 -0.04 -8.91 8.47
CA GLU A 88 0.39 -9.07 7.07
C GLU A 88 1.28 -7.91 6.64
N PHE A 89 0.95 -6.67 7.04
CA PHE A 89 1.81 -5.52 6.76
C PHE A 89 3.16 -5.63 7.48
N GLU A 90 3.19 -6.10 8.72
CA GLU A 90 4.44 -6.38 9.46
C GLU A 90 5.30 -7.41 8.71
N ALA A 91 4.69 -8.49 8.21
CA ALA A 91 5.38 -9.49 7.40
C ALA A 91 5.92 -8.92 6.09
N ARG A 92 5.20 -8.00 5.43
CA ARG A 92 5.66 -7.30 4.22
C ARG A 92 6.88 -6.41 4.51
N ILE A 93 6.88 -5.67 5.62
CA ILE A 93 8.01 -4.86 6.06
C ILE A 93 9.24 -5.74 6.34
N GLU A 94 9.07 -6.86 7.03
CA GLU A 94 10.20 -7.74 7.33
C GLU A 94 10.76 -8.41 6.07
N ALA A 95 9.88 -8.84 5.17
CA ALA A 95 10.30 -9.37 3.88
C ALA A 95 11.01 -8.31 3.01
N LEU A 96 10.62 -7.04 3.11
CA LEU A 96 11.32 -5.93 2.47
C LEU A 96 12.72 -5.74 3.09
N ARG A 97 12.83 -5.73 4.42
CA ARG A 97 14.11 -5.58 5.14
C ARG A 97 15.10 -6.68 4.79
N ALA A 98 14.65 -7.94 4.75
CA ALA A 98 15.50 -9.06 4.33
C ALA A 98 16.08 -8.86 2.92
N ARG A 99 15.27 -8.35 1.99
CA ARG A 99 15.72 -8.02 0.62
C ARG A 99 16.68 -6.83 0.61
N MET A 100 16.42 -5.80 1.41
CA MET A 100 17.33 -4.65 1.55
C MET A 100 18.69 -5.07 2.08
N VAL A 101 18.73 -5.95 3.08
CA VAL A 101 19.98 -6.52 3.62
C VAL A 101 20.74 -7.29 2.53
N ALA A 102 20.08 -8.18 1.79
CA ALA A 102 20.70 -8.93 0.71
C ALA A 102 21.25 -8.01 -0.40
N ALA A 103 20.53 -6.93 -0.72
CA ALA A 103 20.90 -5.96 -1.75
C ALA A 103 21.87 -4.86 -1.26
N GLN A 104 22.31 -4.89 0.00
CA GLN A 104 23.14 -3.83 0.62
C GLN A 104 22.49 -2.43 0.57
N ILE A 105 21.16 -2.36 0.65
CA ILE A 105 20.38 -1.12 0.69
C ILE A 105 20.14 -0.72 2.15
N GLY A 106 20.47 0.54 2.50
CA GLY A 106 20.34 1.06 3.86
C GLY A 106 18.94 1.50 4.25
N GLY A 107 18.14 1.95 3.28
CA GLY A 107 16.81 2.50 3.47
C GLY A 107 16.01 2.50 2.17
N LEU A 108 14.68 2.48 2.30
CA LEU A 108 13.73 2.70 1.22
C LEU A 108 12.85 3.90 1.59
N VAL A 109 12.68 4.82 0.65
CA VAL A 109 11.68 5.89 0.74
C VAL A 109 10.72 5.72 -0.42
N VAL A 110 9.42 5.68 -0.14
CA VAL A 110 8.38 5.61 -1.16
C VAL A 110 7.40 6.77 -1.01
N GLU A 111 7.06 7.39 -2.12
CA GLU A 111 6.01 8.40 -2.18
C GLU A 111 4.62 7.76 -2.07
N SER A 112 3.63 8.59 -1.76
CA SER A 112 2.19 8.31 -1.83
C SER A 112 1.83 7.43 -3.04
N GLY A 113 0.98 6.41 -2.82
CA GLY A 113 0.47 5.56 -3.88
C GLY A 113 0.44 4.08 -3.52
N ALA A 114 0.44 3.22 -4.54
CA ALA A 114 0.26 1.78 -4.36
C ALA A 114 1.37 1.14 -3.52
N ALA A 115 2.62 1.57 -3.67
CA ALA A 115 3.74 1.04 -2.89
C ALA A 115 3.62 1.37 -1.39
N MET A 116 3.24 2.61 -1.06
CA MET A 116 2.96 3.01 0.32
C MET A 116 1.82 2.19 0.92
N GLN A 117 0.69 2.07 0.20
CA GLN A 117 -0.46 1.27 0.66
C GLN A 117 -0.11 -0.22 0.82
N TYR A 118 0.69 -0.77 -0.10
CA TYR A 118 1.15 -2.15 -0.01
C TYR A 118 1.99 -2.40 1.25
N LEU A 119 2.79 -1.41 1.68
CA LEU A 119 3.62 -1.49 2.88
C LEU A 119 2.88 -1.09 4.17
N GLY A 120 1.56 -0.85 4.11
CA GLY A 120 0.74 -0.51 5.29
C GLY A 120 0.70 0.97 5.65
N GLY A 121 1.13 1.85 4.73
CA GLY A 121 0.91 3.29 4.82
C GLY A 121 -0.51 3.70 4.40
N PRO A 122 -0.88 4.97 4.61
CA PRO A 122 -2.23 5.46 4.35
C PRO A 122 -2.54 5.51 2.85
N ARG A 123 -3.83 5.50 2.53
CA ARG A 123 -4.29 5.81 1.17
C ARG A 123 -4.19 7.32 0.94
N TRP A 124 -3.13 7.73 0.23
CA TRP A 124 -2.86 9.14 -0.05
C TRP A 124 -2.71 9.43 -1.54
N ARG A 125 -3.10 10.65 -1.95
CA ARG A 125 -2.88 11.14 -3.31
C ARG A 125 -1.50 11.79 -3.39
N ARG A 126 -0.82 11.62 -4.53
CA ARG A 126 0.40 12.37 -4.83
C ARG A 126 0.07 13.83 -5.05
N SER A 127 0.92 14.69 -4.53
CA SER A 127 0.86 16.14 -4.67
C SER A 127 2.29 16.68 -4.70
N GLU A 128 2.42 17.99 -4.86
CA GLU A 128 3.68 18.71 -4.69
C GLU A 128 4.18 18.70 -3.24
N ARG A 129 3.33 18.35 -2.27
CA ARG A 129 3.67 18.18 -0.84
C ARG A 129 3.83 16.69 -0.56
N PRO A 130 5.04 16.14 -0.67
CA PRO A 130 5.22 14.69 -0.76
C PRO A 130 4.96 14.02 0.59
N LEU A 131 3.88 13.25 0.71
CA LEU A 131 3.82 12.28 1.81
C LEU A 131 4.71 11.08 1.47
N LEU A 132 5.68 10.81 2.33
CA LEU A 132 6.69 9.78 2.15
C LEU A 132 6.60 8.72 3.24
N LEU A 133 6.78 7.45 2.88
CA LEU A 133 6.98 6.35 3.82
C LEU A 133 8.45 5.90 3.76
N ALA A 134 9.14 6.01 4.88
CA ALA A 134 10.55 5.64 5.04
C ALA A 134 10.70 4.35 5.85
N VAL A 135 11.39 3.38 5.28
CA VAL A 135 11.68 2.07 5.89
C VAL A 135 13.19 1.88 5.96
N GLY A 136 13.74 1.76 7.18
CA GLY A 136 15.12 1.35 7.39
C GLY A 136 15.29 -0.18 7.44
N ARG A 137 16.55 -0.65 7.47
CA ARG A 137 16.91 -2.06 7.70
C ARG A 137 16.40 -2.64 9.04
N GLY A 138 15.98 -1.78 9.95
CA GLY A 138 15.36 -2.09 11.24
C GLY A 138 14.75 -0.82 11.83
N GLY A 139 14.18 -0.92 13.02
CA GLY A 139 13.59 0.22 13.73
C GLY A 139 12.15 0.54 13.31
N GLU A 140 11.72 1.76 13.62
CA GLU A 140 10.38 2.28 13.31
C GLU A 140 10.23 2.52 11.79
N VAL A 141 9.04 2.25 11.24
CA VAL A 141 8.66 2.73 9.90
C VAL A 141 8.07 4.12 10.06
N VAL A 142 8.53 5.07 9.26
CA VAL A 142 8.22 6.48 9.47
C VAL A 142 7.43 7.05 8.29
N LEU A 143 6.36 7.76 8.58
CA LEU A 143 5.64 8.62 7.66
C LEU A 143 6.19 10.05 7.80
N VAL A 144 6.62 10.64 6.69
CA VAL A 144 7.16 12.00 6.62
C VAL A 144 6.23 12.85 5.77
N GLY A 145 5.69 13.93 6.35
CA GLY A 145 4.69 14.78 5.70
C GLY A 145 4.72 16.24 6.19
N SER A 146 3.90 17.10 5.60
CA SER A 146 3.73 18.49 6.06
C SER A 146 3.16 18.56 7.50
N ALA A 147 3.58 19.56 8.29
CA ALA A 147 3.12 19.74 9.66
C ALA A 147 1.62 20.05 9.74
N PHE A 148 1.09 20.89 8.84
CA PHE A 148 -0.33 21.24 8.80
C PHE A 148 -1.25 20.03 8.64
N GLU A 149 -0.84 19.01 7.89
CA GLU A 149 -1.67 17.81 7.62
C GLU A 149 -1.50 16.70 8.68
N ARG A 150 -0.70 16.92 9.73
CA ARG A 150 -0.39 15.92 10.76
C ARG A 150 -1.61 15.20 11.30
N HIS A 151 -2.65 15.96 11.65
CA HIS A 151 -3.87 15.38 12.23
C HIS A 151 -4.58 14.45 11.24
N THR A 152 -4.51 14.76 9.94
CA THR A 152 -5.08 13.92 8.88
C THR A 152 -4.29 12.62 8.73
N TYR A 153 -2.96 12.64 8.90
CA TYR A 153 -2.14 11.41 8.91
C TYR A 153 -2.49 10.50 10.10
N GLU A 154 -2.57 11.09 11.30
CA GLU A 154 -2.92 10.37 12.54
C GLU A 154 -4.34 9.77 12.45
N GLY A 155 -5.27 10.45 11.77
CA GLY A 155 -6.64 9.99 11.54
C GLY A 155 -6.82 9.06 10.33
N ALA A 156 -5.78 8.75 9.55
CA ALA A 156 -5.90 8.03 8.29
C ALA A 156 -6.28 6.54 8.43
N GLY A 157 -6.32 6.00 9.65
CA GLY A 157 -6.72 4.62 9.92
C GLY A 157 -5.73 3.58 9.37
N VAL A 158 -4.45 3.76 9.65
CA VAL A 158 -3.40 2.78 9.30
C VAL A 158 -3.31 1.69 10.36
N GLU A 159 -3.19 0.44 9.91
CA GLU A 159 -3.06 -0.73 10.80
C GLU A 159 -1.66 -0.83 11.44
N LEU A 160 -0.62 -0.32 10.76
CA LEU A 160 0.74 -0.32 11.29
C LEU A 160 0.99 0.85 12.25
N PRO A 161 1.75 0.64 13.34
CA PRO A 161 2.22 1.74 14.18
C PRO A 161 3.36 2.48 13.46
N LEU A 162 3.00 3.53 12.73
CA LEU A 162 3.96 4.38 12.02
C LEU A 162 4.43 5.54 12.91
N GLY A 163 5.74 5.78 12.91
CA GLY A 163 6.26 7.04 13.42
C GLY A 163 5.88 8.18 12.50
N ILE A 164 5.54 9.35 13.03
CA ILE A 164 5.26 10.53 12.22
C ILE A 164 6.40 11.53 12.41
N ARG A 165 6.94 12.03 11.30
CA ARG A 165 7.89 13.16 11.26
C ARG A 165 7.31 14.21 10.31
N VAL A 166 7.45 15.46 10.68
CA VAL A 166 6.88 16.56 9.90
C VAL A 166 7.92 17.64 9.63
N TRP A 167 7.70 18.37 8.55
CA TRP A 167 8.40 19.62 8.23
C TRP A 167 7.38 20.77 8.18
N GLU A 168 7.80 21.99 8.55
CA GLU A 168 6.95 23.17 8.46
C GLU A 168 6.89 23.69 7.00
N GLU A 169 5.79 24.30 6.57
CA GLU A 169 5.59 24.66 5.15
C GLU A 169 6.57 25.69 4.59
N ASP A 170 7.23 26.45 5.47
CA ASP A 170 8.27 27.41 5.13
C ASP A 170 9.69 26.80 5.10
N GLU A 171 9.83 25.53 5.48
CA GLU A 171 11.07 24.78 5.43
C GLU A 171 11.24 24.03 4.10
N ASP A 172 12.49 23.75 3.73
CA ASP A 172 12.81 22.88 2.58
C ASP A 172 12.61 21.41 3.00
N PRO A 173 11.76 20.65 2.29
CA PRO A 173 11.56 19.22 2.57
C PRO A 173 12.70 18.30 2.09
N PHE A 174 13.77 18.84 1.45
CA PHE A 174 14.84 18.05 0.82
C PHE A 174 16.22 18.16 1.48
#